data_AF-A0A969DUQ7-F1
#
_entry.id   AF-A0A969DUQ7-F1
#
_cell.length_a   1.000
_cell.length_b   1.000
_cell.length_c   1.000
_cell.angle_alpha   90.00
_cell.angle_beta   90.00
_cell.angle_gamma   90.00
#
_symmetry.space_group_name_H-M   'P 1'
#
loop_
_entity.id
_entity.type
_entity.pdbx_description
1 polymer ?
#
loop_
_entity_poly.entity_id
_entity_poly.type
_entity_poly.pdbx_seq_one_letter_code
_entity_poly.pdbx_strand_id
1 'polypeptide(L)'
;APHGPVDVGQCPQGQPVLVASGPDGAAVTQAVQLLTQGRDRAIATGQTVLVDALTAVPAPAPRDWPGYLPDRSQFQLQDLTDFLERPNEDVTVRGAEAPTIEFDLRALPDDTFLPGNSVTLRYSYGPQMNPLTSLMEVRLDGLPLGGKKLDKIEGEREQSLTVKLPEDKIRSNSKLQVLFQMDPRERRSCNRAVDQHLWGTVHSTTEFDLQRQAGVELPSLERLQAGYPFAAPQDLSRTALVLPDDPSPEELSLLLEVAERLGRLSRSEAIQLSAYEKRDLPDPVRDNAHLIALGSRARFPFKESLETGNFALGSLWKRQRDASELRTLPDAEGVIREVISPWNRDRVLLMLSAQTPSGLGRVQDVFSRDGLFFQLQKDTALISAKEIDPSPNDPQDYDLEFVSRAPQQRQISEISSGEQLKRAFRGGWLFLIPGLFVVAAIGYGIAQTYLTRFAPASEEDAGPETGPETGPETGPETGPDPAVRSLITSGAPAPAEEP
;
A
#
# COMPACT_ATOMS: atom_id res chain seq x y z
N ALA A 1 -18.39 37.75 -1.41
CA ALA A 1 -17.31 37.37 -0.48
C ALA A 1 -17.11 35.86 -0.63
N PRO A 2 -15.87 35.34 -0.62
CA PRO A 2 -15.55 33.99 -1.09
C PRO A 2 -15.89 32.89 -0.06
N HIS A 3 -17.07 32.98 0.57
CA HIS A 3 -17.46 32.10 1.68
C HIS A 3 -18.47 31.07 1.18
N GLY A 4 -18.28 29.82 1.58
CA GLY A 4 -19.26 28.74 1.40
C GLY A 4 -19.98 28.44 2.71
N PRO A 5 -21.32 28.57 2.80
CA PRO A 5 -22.06 28.13 3.98
C PRO A 5 -22.26 26.61 3.97
N VAL A 6 -22.14 26.02 5.16
CA VAL A 6 -22.67 24.70 5.51
C VAL A 6 -23.92 24.93 6.35
N ASP A 7 -25.08 24.47 5.88
CA ASP A 7 -26.37 24.70 6.51
C ASP A 7 -27.12 23.39 6.82
N VAL A 8 -27.86 23.37 7.93
CA VAL A 8 -28.71 22.27 8.36
C VAL A 8 -30.16 22.72 8.25
N GLY A 9 -30.81 22.31 7.16
CA GLY A 9 -32.23 22.59 6.88
C GLY A 9 -33.15 21.42 7.23
N GLN A 10 -34.45 21.62 6.98
CA GLN A 10 -35.47 20.57 7.04
C GLN A 10 -36.14 20.42 5.67
N CYS A 11 -36.23 19.18 5.19
CA CYS A 11 -37.07 18.85 4.04
C CYS A 11 -38.56 19.07 4.38
N PRO A 12 -39.44 19.25 3.38
CA PRO A 12 -40.89 19.36 3.58
C PRO A 12 -41.52 18.18 4.34
N GLN A 13 -40.82 17.05 4.41
CA GLN A 13 -41.23 15.84 5.13
C GLN A 13 -40.65 15.72 6.55
N GLY A 14 -39.99 16.77 7.07
CA GLY A 14 -39.40 16.79 8.41
C GLY A 14 -38.05 16.08 8.55
N GLN A 15 -37.44 15.64 7.45
CA GLN A 15 -36.10 15.04 7.46
C GLN A 15 -35.02 16.12 7.52
N PRO A 16 -33.98 15.98 8.38
CA PRO A 16 -32.87 16.92 8.41
C PRO A 16 -32.05 16.81 7.12
N VAL A 17 -31.63 17.95 6.58
CA VAL A 17 -30.80 18.04 5.37
C VAL A 17 -29.54 18.82 5.71
N LEU A 18 -28.37 18.27 5.38
CA LEU A 18 -27.11 18.98 5.43
C LEU A 18 -26.74 19.46 4.02
N VAL A 19 -26.53 20.75 3.86
CA VAL A 19 -26.18 21.39 2.59
C VAL A 19 -24.81 22.04 2.72
N ALA A 20 -23.83 21.58 1.94
CA ALA A 20 -22.56 22.28 1.74
C ALA A 20 -22.61 23.02 0.41
N SER A 21 -22.41 24.34 0.43
CA SER A 21 -22.54 25.18 -0.77
C SER A 21 -21.49 26.28 -0.82
N GLY A 22 -21.30 26.90 -1.98
CA GLY A 22 -20.36 28.00 -2.18
C GLY A 22 -20.50 28.63 -3.56
N PRO A 23 -19.85 29.79 -3.80
CA PRO A 23 -19.90 30.49 -5.09
C PRO A 23 -19.21 29.74 -6.23
N ASP A 24 -18.29 28.82 -5.92
CA ASP A 24 -17.55 28.00 -6.88
C ASP A 24 -17.23 26.61 -6.27
N GLY A 25 -16.63 25.73 -7.09
CA GLY A 25 -16.27 24.37 -6.66
C GLY A 25 -15.21 24.33 -5.55
N ALA A 26 -14.32 25.32 -5.48
CA ALA A 26 -13.31 25.40 -4.44
C ALA A 26 -13.96 25.71 -3.07
N ALA A 27 -14.91 26.64 -3.03
CA ALA A 27 -15.66 26.95 -1.83
C ALA A 27 -16.55 25.79 -1.36
N VAL A 28 -17.17 25.03 -2.29
CA VAL A 28 -17.91 23.81 -1.95
C VAL A 28 -16.95 22.75 -1.36
N THR A 29 -15.78 22.58 -1.96
CA THR A 29 -14.75 21.65 -1.46
C THR A 29 -14.32 22.03 -0.05
N GLN A 30 -14.08 23.31 0.22
CA GLN A 30 -13.75 23.81 1.56
C GLN A 30 -14.89 23.58 2.55
N ALA A 31 -16.14 23.81 2.16
CA ALA A 31 -17.32 23.53 2.99
C ALA A 31 -17.45 22.03 3.34
N VAL A 32 -17.15 21.13 2.39
CA VAL A 32 -17.15 19.67 2.63
C VAL A 32 -15.92 19.23 3.44
N GLN A 33 -14.77 19.87 3.27
CA GLN A 33 -13.57 19.61 4.07
C GLN A 33 -13.81 19.88 5.56
N LEU A 34 -14.56 20.92 5.91
CA LEU A 34 -14.97 21.17 7.30
C LEU A 34 -15.66 19.93 7.92
N LEU A 35 -16.52 19.26 7.15
CA LEU A 35 -17.30 18.11 7.61
C LEU A 35 -16.48 16.82 7.73
N THR A 36 -15.37 16.74 7.00
CA THR A 36 -14.50 15.56 6.94
C THR A 36 -13.25 15.69 7.80
N GLN A 37 -12.89 16.89 8.24
CA GLN A 37 -11.77 17.15 9.15
C GLN A 37 -12.24 17.09 10.61
N GLY A 38 -11.80 16.07 11.35
CA GLY A 38 -12.31 15.79 12.69
C GLY A 38 -12.23 16.95 13.68
N ARG A 39 -11.13 17.72 13.66
CA ARG A 39 -10.88 18.87 14.54
C ARG A 39 -11.82 20.04 14.25
N ASP A 40 -11.97 20.40 12.98
CA ASP A 40 -12.78 21.55 12.58
C ASP A 40 -14.27 21.21 12.63
N ARG A 41 -14.66 19.96 12.35
CA ARG A 41 -16.02 19.46 12.57
C ARG A 41 -16.44 19.57 14.03
N ALA A 42 -15.54 19.33 14.99
CA ALA A 42 -15.86 19.37 16.41
C ALA A 42 -16.27 20.78 16.90
N ILE A 43 -15.86 21.83 16.20
CA ILE A 43 -16.23 23.22 16.49
C ILE A 43 -17.34 23.76 15.57
N ALA A 44 -17.74 23.00 14.55
CA ALA A 44 -18.82 23.34 13.62
C ALA A 44 -20.19 23.11 14.26
N THR A 45 -20.58 23.99 15.20
CA THR A 45 -21.85 23.89 15.92
C THR A 45 -22.85 24.94 15.44
N GLY A 46 -24.10 24.54 15.20
CA GLY A 46 -25.19 25.44 14.84
C GLY A 46 -26.04 24.91 13.68
N GLN A 47 -27.01 25.72 13.24
CA GLN A 47 -27.76 25.44 12.01
C GLN A 47 -26.94 25.80 10.78
N THR A 48 -26.24 26.94 10.80
CA THR A 48 -25.41 27.41 9.69
C THR A 48 -24.00 27.71 10.17
N VAL A 49 -22.99 27.26 9.43
CA VAL A 49 -21.57 27.54 9.65
C VAL A 49 -21.00 28.17 8.38
N LEU A 50 -20.38 29.34 8.51
CA LEU A 50 -19.65 29.98 7.42
C LEU A 50 -18.17 29.61 7.52
N VAL A 51 -17.60 29.09 6.42
CA VAL A 51 -16.20 28.67 6.38
C VAL A 51 -15.37 29.76 5.71
N ASP A 52 -14.59 30.49 6.51
CA ASP A 52 -13.69 31.54 6.02
C ASP A 52 -12.34 30.96 5.60
N ALA A 53 -11.73 30.18 6.48
CA ALA A 53 -10.46 29.51 6.26
C ALA A 53 -10.45 28.20 7.05
N LEU A 54 -9.93 27.14 6.42
CA LEU A 54 -9.60 25.89 7.11
C LEU A 54 -8.08 25.77 7.18
N THR A 55 -7.60 25.27 8.32
CA THR A 55 -6.17 25.01 8.46
C THR A 55 -5.87 23.70 7.72
N ALA A 56 -5.01 23.75 6.70
CA ALA A 56 -4.63 22.56 5.99
C ALA A 56 -3.98 21.54 6.94
N VAL A 57 -4.54 20.33 6.97
CA VAL A 57 -3.93 19.20 7.68
C VAL A 57 -2.81 18.65 6.79
N PRO A 58 -1.55 18.61 7.26
CA PRO A 58 -0.47 18.06 6.46
C PRO A 58 -0.70 16.57 6.19
N ALA A 59 -0.41 16.13 4.97
CA ALA A 59 -0.54 14.73 4.60
C ALA A 59 0.40 13.86 5.46
N PRO A 60 -0.09 12.75 6.04
CA PRO A 60 0.74 11.86 6.84
C PRO A 60 1.73 11.10 5.95
N ALA A 61 2.71 10.44 6.57
CA ALA A 61 3.64 9.60 5.83
C ALA A 61 2.88 8.40 5.20
N PRO A 62 3.33 7.87 4.04
CA PRO A 62 2.62 6.78 3.35
C PRO A 62 2.38 5.52 4.19
N ARG A 63 3.27 5.24 5.14
CA ARG A 63 3.22 4.11 6.08
C ARG A 63 2.71 4.48 7.48
N ASP A 64 2.25 5.71 7.68
CA ASP A 64 1.59 6.11 8.92
C ASP A 64 0.11 5.71 8.87
N TRP A 65 -0.16 4.49 9.33
CA TRP A 65 -1.48 3.86 9.30
C TRP A 65 -2.00 3.66 10.73
N PRO A 66 -2.96 4.49 11.21
CA PRO A 66 -3.50 4.37 12.56
C PRO A 66 -4.06 2.97 12.84
N GLY A 67 -3.67 2.40 13.97
CA GLY A 67 -4.07 1.04 14.39
C GLY A 67 -3.41 -0.12 13.64
N TYR A 68 -2.40 0.16 12.80
CA TYR A 68 -1.50 -0.84 12.23
C TYR A 68 -0.18 -0.90 13.02
N LEU A 69 0.67 -1.87 12.69
CA LEU A 69 1.98 -2.00 13.30
C LEU A 69 2.82 -0.71 13.11
N PRO A 70 3.50 -0.21 14.15
CA PRO A 70 4.45 0.89 14.02
C PRO A 70 5.55 0.54 13.03
N ASP A 71 6.12 1.50 12.31
CA ASP A 71 7.16 1.22 11.29
C ASP A 71 8.49 0.70 11.90
N ARG A 72 8.77 1.01 13.17
CA ARG A 72 9.93 0.50 13.92
C ARG A 72 9.84 -0.99 14.23
N SER A 73 10.95 -1.73 14.09
CA SER A 73 10.98 -3.18 14.31
C SER A 73 10.73 -3.59 15.76
N GLN A 74 11.12 -2.76 16.72
CA GLN A 74 10.95 -2.99 18.14
C GLN A 74 9.93 -2.02 18.74
N PHE A 75 8.92 -2.56 19.41
CA PHE A 75 7.85 -1.81 20.05
C PHE A 75 7.21 -2.64 21.15
N GLN A 76 6.37 -2.01 21.97
CA GLN A 76 5.66 -2.66 23.07
C GLN A 76 4.17 -2.79 22.75
N LEU A 77 3.47 -3.63 23.51
CA LEU A 77 2.03 -3.83 23.35
C LEU A 77 1.23 -2.53 23.54
N GLN A 78 1.64 -1.66 24.46
CA GLN A 78 1.07 -0.31 24.64
C GLN A 78 1.22 0.60 23.42
N ASP A 79 2.13 0.32 22.50
CA ASP A 79 2.27 1.09 21.26
C ASP A 79 1.23 0.68 20.20
N LEU A 80 0.56 -0.45 20.40
CA LEU A 80 -0.57 -0.90 19.58
C LEU A 80 -1.88 -0.37 20.18
N THR A 81 -2.89 -0.23 19.33
CA THR A 81 -4.21 0.24 19.74
C THR A 81 -5.29 -0.84 19.62
N ASP A 82 -6.33 -0.73 20.44
CA ASP A 82 -7.55 -1.51 20.30
C ASP A 82 -8.41 -1.07 19.09
N PHE A 83 -9.58 -1.69 18.92
CA PHE A 83 -10.52 -1.33 17.87
C PHE A 83 -11.01 0.13 17.95
N LEU A 84 -10.99 0.74 19.14
CA LEU A 84 -11.38 2.12 19.41
C LEU A 84 -10.18 3.08 19.36
N GLU A 85 -9.05 2.63 18.83
CA GLU A 85 -7.82 3.41 18.65
C GLU A 85 -7.21 3.90 19.98
N ARG A 86 -7.46 3.17 21.06
CA ARG A 86 -6.88 3.44 22.38
C ARG A 86 -5.65 2.54 22.61
N PRO A 87 -4.57 3.06 23.21
CA PRO A 87 -3.41 2.24 23.57
C PRO A 87 -3.79 1.02 24.40
N ASN A 88 -3.12 -0.12 24.17
CA ASN A 88 -3.35 -1.30 25.01
C ASN A 88 -2.79 -1.10 26.43
N GLU A 89 -3.59 -1.48 27.42
CA GLU A 89 -3.21 -1.49 28.84
C GLU A 89 -3.01 -2.93 29.34
N ASP A 90 -2.64 -3.09 30.60
CA ASP A 90 -2.56 -4.40 31.25
C ASP A 90 -3.94 -5.08 31.27
N VAL A 91 -4.02 -6.27 30.68
CA VAL A 91 -5.28 -7.03 30.61
C VAL A 91 -5.24 -8.18 31.58
N THR A 92 -6.20 -8.22 32.51
CA THR A 92 -6.33 -9.29 33.50
C THR A 92 -7.60 -10.11 33.25
N VAL A 93 -7.46 -11.42 33.20
CA VAL A 93 -8.56 -12.39 33.14
C VAL A 93 -8.65 -13.18 34.42
N ARG A 94 -9.85 -13.71 34.72
CA ARG A 94 -10.14 -14.40 35.99
C ARG A 94 -10.96 -15.66 35.78
N GLY A 95 -10.79 -16.61 36.70
CA GLY A 95 -11.56 -17.86 36.78
C GLY A 95 -11.04 -18.98 35.88
N ALA A 96 -11.46 -20.21 36.17
CA ALA A 96 -11.02 -21.38 35.42
C ALA A 96 -11.46 -21.38 33.95
N GLU A 97 -12.57 -20.69 33.65
CA GLU A 97 -13.11 -20.46 32.30
C GLU A 97 -12.79 -19.04 31.80
N ALA A 98 -11.61 -18.53 32.14
CA ALA A 98 -11.16 -17.20 31.71
C ALA A 98 -11.23 -17.06 30.18
N PRO A 99 -11.71 -15.92 29.65
CA PRO A 99 -11.70 -15.66 28.22
C PRO A 99 -10.26 -15.51 27.71
N THR A 100 -10.06 -15.79 26.43
CA THR A 100 -8.80 -15.49 25.74
C THR A 100 -8.60 -13.98 25.69
N ILE A 101 -7.39 -13.51 26.01
CA ILE A 101 -6.99 -12.13 25.79
C ILE A 101 -6.55 -12.01 24.34
N GLU A 102 -7.10 -11.04 23.60
CA GLU A 102 -6.78 -10.83 22.19
C GLU A 102 -6.21 -9.43 21.95
N PHE A 103 -5.14 -9.36 21.18
CA PHE A 103 -4.53 -8.11 20.72
C PHE A 103 -4.45 -8.13 19.20
N ASP A 104 -4.86 -7.03 18.56
CA ASP A 104 -4.79 -6.90 17.11
C ASP A 104 -3.34 -6.63 16.68
N LEU A 105 -2.82 -7.48 15.80
CA LEU A 105 -1.47 -7.40 15.24
C LEU A 105 -1.57 -7.12 13.73
N ARG A 106 -2.03 -5.92 13.37
CA ARG A 106 -2.37 -5.56 12.00
C ARG A 106 -1.15 -5.11 11.20
N ALA A 107 -0.55 -6.04 10.45
CA ALA A 107 0.56 -5.72 9.55
C ALA A 107 0.14 -4.74 8.43
N LEU A 108 1.06 -3.88 8.00
CA LEU A 108 0.79 -3.03 6.85
C LEU A 108 0.64 -3.88 5.57
N PRO A 109 -0.16 -3.44 4.59
CA PRO A 109 -0.38 -4.20 3.37
C PRO A 109 0.88 -4.47 2.53
N ASP A 110 1.92 -3.65 2.73
CA ASP A 110 3.23 -3.75 2.09
C ASP A 110 4.35 -4.28 3.01
N ASP A 111 4.01 -4.82 4.18
CA ASP A 111 4.98 -5.49 5.03
C ASP A 111 5.36 -6.87 4.47
N THR A 112 6.66 -7.09 4.26
CA THR A 112 7.25 -8.41 4.07
C THR A 112 8.06 -8.77 5.31
N PHE A 113 7.62 -9.77 6.07
CA PHE A 113 8.32 -10.24 7.26
C PHE A 113 9.53 -11.10 6.90
N LEU A 114 10.65 -10.82 7.56
CA LEU A 114 11.92 -11.54 7.45
C LEU A 114 12.04 -12.54 8.62
N PRO A 115 12.90 -13.55 8.51
CA PRO A 115 13.14 -14.47 9.62
C PRO A 115 13.64 -13.76 10.89
N GLY A 116 13.25 -14.29 12.05
CA GLY A 116 13.71 -13.79 13.35
C GLY A 116 12.67 -13.01 14.15
N ASN A 117 11.41 -12.99 13.73
CA ASN A 117 10.34 -12.31 14.47
C ASN A 117 10.05 -13.01 15.80
N SER A 118 9.82 -12.23 16.85
CA SER A 118 9.46 -12.75 18.16
C SER A 118 8.62 -11.77 18.97
N VAL A 119 7.91 -12.32 19.95
CA VAL A 119 7.26 -11.54 21.02
C VAL A 119 7.76 -12.08 22.36
N THR A 120 8.22 -11.17 23.21
CA THR A 120 8.56 -11.44 24.61
C THR A 120 7.39 -11.01 25.47
N LEU A 121 6.49 -11.95 25.72
CA LEU A 121 5.28 -11.76 26.52
C LEU A 121 5.67 -11.51 27.98
N ARG A 122 5.21 -10.40 28.54
CA ARG A 122 5.30 -10.09 29.97
C ARG A 122 3.98 -10.46 30.65
N TYR A 123 4.04 -11.31 31.66
CA TYR A 123 2.83 -11.81 32.31
C TYR A 123 2.99 -12.01 33.82
N SER A 124 1.86 -11.97 34.52
CA SER A 124 1.74 -12.30 35.94
C SER A 124 0.57 -13.24 36.15
N TYR A 125 0.59 -14.02 37.23
CA TYR A 125 -0.54 -14.88 37.58
C TYR A 125 -0.68 -15.08 39.09
N GLY A 126 -1.92 -15.33 39.50
CA GLY A 126 -2.32 -15.43 40.90
C GLY A 126 -1.95 -16.74 41.59
N PRO A 127 -2.00 -16.78 42.93
CA PRO A 127 -1.80 -17.99 43.71
C PRO A 127 -2.94 -19.00 43.55
N GLN A 128 -2.78 -20.19 44.15
CA GLN A 128 -3.79 -21.26 44.22
C GLN A 128 -4.09 -21.99 42.90
N MET A 129 -3.25 -21.81 41.89
CA MET A 129 -3.29 -22.62 40.67
C MET A 129 -2.72 -24.02 40.90
N ASN A 130 -3.25 -25.00 40.19
CA ASN A 130 -2.73 -26.35 40.14
C ASN A 130 -1.53 -26.39 39.18
N PRO A 131 -0.29 -26.59 39.67
CA PRO A 131 0.92 -26.52 38.85
C PRO A 131 1.05 -27.67 37.84
N LEU A 132 0.25 -28.74 38.00
CA LEU A 132 0.26 -29.89 37.09
C LEU A 132 -0.64 -29.68 35.87
N THR A 133 -1.69 -28.87 35.99
CA THR A 133 -2.73 -28.73 34.96
C THR A 133 -2.94 -27.29 34.48
N SER A 134 -2.38 -26.29 35.18
CA SER A 134 -2.48 -24.88 34.77
C SER A 134 -1.36 -24.48 33.82
N LEU A 135 -1.70 -23.80 32.72
CA LEU A 135 -0.77 -23.32 31.72
C LEU A 135 -1.24 -22.00 31.10
N MET A 136 -0.28 -21.22 30.61
CA MET A 136 -0.52 -20.09 29.72
C MET A 136 -0.03 -20.46 28.32
N GLU A 137 -0.86 -20.21 27.31
CA GLU A 137 -0.56 -20.49 25.91
C GLU A 137 -0.67 -19.21 25.07
N VAL A 138 0.26 -19.02 24.15
CA VAL A 138 0.27 -17.93 23.18
C VAL A 138 -0.06 -18.49 21.81
N ARG A 139 -1.01 -17.85 21.12
CA ARG A 139 -1.46 -18.22 19.78
C ARG A 139 -1.43 -17.02 18.84
N LEU A 140 -1.26 -17.29 17.55
CA LEU A 140 -1.44 -16.32 16.47
C LEU A 140 -2.52 -16.84 15.54
N ASP A 141 -3.65 -16.15 15.45
CA ASP A 141 -4.80 -16.59 14.64
C ASP A 141 -5.24 -18.04 14.96
N GLY A 142 -5.23 -18.39 16.26
CA GLY A 142 -5.53 -19.74 16.74
C GLY A 142 -4.38 -20.76 16.62
N LEU A 143 -3.29 -20.46 15.90
CA LEU A 143 -2.11 -21.31 15.83
C LEU A 143 -1.31 -21.24 17.13
N PRO A 144 -1.16 -22.34 17.90
CA PRO A 144 -0.34 -22.33 19.11
C PRO A 144 1.15 -22.16 18.77
N LEU A 145 1.75 -21.12 19.35
CA LEU A 145 3.16 -20.77 19.13
C LEU A 145 4.07 -21.21 20.27
N GLY A 146 3.52 -21.30 21.48
CA GLY A 146 4.25 -21.70 22.67
C GLY A 146 3.44 -21.47 23.93
N GLY A 147 3.98 -21.90 25.05
CA GLY A 147 3.32 -21.73 26.34
C GLY A 147 4.23 -22.02 27.51
N LYS A 148 3.76 -21.69 28.71
CA LYS A 148 4.47 -21.93 29.96
C LYS A 148 3.52 -22.51 30.99
N LYS A 149 3.98 -23.53 31.72
CA LYS A 149 3.27 -24.04 32.89
C LYS A 149 3.25 -22.99 33.99
N LEU A 150 2.12 -22.85 34.66
CA LEU A 150 1.95 -21.96 35.81
C LEU A 150 2.27 -22.76 37.07
N ASP A 151 3.56 -23.03 37.28
CA ASP A 151 4.04 -24.09 38.18
C ASP A 151 4.31 -23.66 39.63
N LYS A 152 4.27 -22.35 39.92
CA LYS A 152 4.33 -21.82 41.29
C LYS A 152 2.95 -21.65 41.90
N ILE A 153 2.73 -22.31 43.03
CA ILE A 153 1.49 -22.25 43.80
C ILE A 153 1.23 -20.85 44.38
N GLU A 154 2.29 -20.08 44.66
CA GLU A 154 2.20 -18.72 45.21
C GLU A 154 1.86 -17.66 44.13
N GLY A 155 1.81 -18.06 42.86
CA GLY A 155 1.77 -17.14 41.74
C GLY A 155 3.17 -16.60 41.40
N GLU A 156 3.29 -15.94 40.27
CA GLU A 156 4.50 -15.18 39.92
C GLU A 156 4.10 -13.82 39.33
N ARG A 157 5.01 -12.86 39.44
CA ARG A 157 4.86 -11.52 38.88
C ARG A 157 5.96 -11.25 37.86
N GLU A 158 5.63 -10.44 36.85
CA GLU A 158 6.57 -9.91 35.85
C GLU A 158 7.44 -10.99 35.18
N GLN A 159 6.85 -12.15 34.93
CA GLN A 159 7.51 -13.23 34.21
C GLN A 159 7.55 -12.95 32.72
N SER A 160 8.48 -13.61 32.03
CA SER A 160 8.64 -13.47 30.59
C SER A 160 8.64 -14.79 29.86
N LEU A 161 7.95 -14.84 28.72
CA LEU A 161 8.01 -15.93 27.76
C LEU A 161 8.26 -15.36 26.37
N THR A 162 9.39 -15.73 25.75
CA THR A 162 9.66 -15.38 24.35
C THR A 162 9.14 -16.49 23.44
N VAL A 163 8.27 -16.13 22.49
CA VAL A 163 7.79 -17.04 21.44
C VAL A 163 8.15 -16.46 20.07
N LYS A 164 8.45 -17.35 19.11
CA LYS A 164 8.74 -16.96 17.72
C LYS A 164 7.42 -16.74 16.98
N LEU A 165 7.38 -15.69 16.16
CA LEU A 165 6.25 -15.41 15.28
C LEU A 165 6.62 -15.87 13.86
N PRO A 166 5.90 -16.82 13.26
CA PRO A 166 6.20 -17.27 11.90
C PRO A 166 5.95 -16.16 10.88
N GLU A 167 6.94 -15.84 10.05
CA GLU A 167 6.88 -14.75 9.06
C GLU A 167 5.70 -14.87 8.08
N ASP A 168 5.32 -16.09 7.69
CA ASP A 168 4.25 -16.36 6.71
C ASP A 168 2.84 -16.35 7.31
N LYS A 169 2.73 -16.18 8.64
CA LYS A 169 1.46 -16.20 9.38
C LYS A 169 1.00 -14.83 9.85
N ILE A 170 1.85 -13.81 9.84
CA ILE A 170 1.48 -12.45 10.22
C ILE A 170 0.78 -11.77 9.04
N ARG A 171 -0.47 -11.33 9.24
CA ARG A 171 -1.35 -10.71 8.25
C ARG A 171 -1.89 -9.38 8.75
N SER A 172 -2.55 -8.63 7.86
CA SER A 172 -3.20 -7.35 8.20
C SER A 172 -4.38 -7.49 9.18
N ASN A 173 -4.92 -8.71 9.34
CA ASN A 173 -6.01 -9.02 10.27
C ASN A 173 -5.59 -9.99 11.39
N SER A 174 -4.28 -10.20 11.60
CA SER A 174 -3.80 -11.15 12.59
C SER A 174 -4.13 -10.72 14.02
N LYS A 175 -4.38 -11.71 14.89
CA LYS A 175 -4.65 -11.56 16.31
C LYS A 175 -3.66 -12.38 17.12
N LEU A 176 -2.94 -11.70 18.02
CA LEU A 176 -2.17 -12.36 19.07
C LEU A 176 -3.13 -12.70 20.22
N GLN A 177 -3.19 -13.98 20.57
CA GLN A 177 -4.10 -14.50 21.57
C GLN A 177 -3.32 -15.10 22.73
N VAL A 178 -3.67 -14.74 23.96
CA VAL A 178 -3.09 -15.32 25.17
C VAL A 178 -4.19 -15.98 25.98
N LEU A 179 -4.07 -17.29 26.17
CA LEU A 179 -5.03 -18.09 26.91
C LEU A 179 -4.42 -18.55 28.23
N PHE A 180 -5.06 -18.20 29.34
CA PHE A 180 -4.76 -18.74 30.66
C PHE A 180 -5.70 -19.89 30.97
N GLN A 181 -5.20 -21.12 30.90
CA GLN A 181 -5.90 -22.30 31.41
C GLN A 181 -5.56 -22.45 32.88
N MET A 182 -6.47 -22.02 33.75
CA MET A 182 -6.23 -21.94 35.19
C MET A 182 -7.08 -22.97 35.92
N ASP A 183 -6.44 -23.97 36.49
CA ASP A 183 -7.13 -24.95 37.31
C ASP A 183 -6.91 -24.65 38.79
N PRO A 184 -7.96 -24.61 39.62
CA PRO A 184 -7.78 -24.43 41.05
C PRO A 184 -7.10 -25.66 41.66
N ARG A 185 -6.17 -25.44 42.59
CA ARG A 185 -5.47 -26.50 43.31
C ARG A 185 -6.40 -27.42 44.11
N GLU A 186 -7.41 -26.87 44.75
CA GLU A 186 -8.43 -27.62 45.49
C GLU A 186 -9.79 -27.53 44.76
N ARG A 187 -10.11 -28.51 43.92
CA ARG A 187 -11.47 -28.68 43.38
C ARG A 187 -12.37 -29.29 44.44
N ARG A 188 -12.85 -28.48 45.39
CA ARG A 188 -13.95 -28.93 46.29
C ARG A 188 -15.23 -28.96 45.47
N SER A 189 -15.97 -30.08 45.56
CA SER A 189 -17.24 -30.25 44.86
C SER A 189 -18.18 -29.08 45.18
N CYS A 190 -18.55 -28.30 44.15
CA CYS A 190 -19.59 -27.26 44.19
C CYS A 190 -19.25 -25.89 44.81
N ASN A 191 -18.00 -25.39 44.79
CA ASN A 191 -17.68 -24.04 45.28
C ASN A 191 -17.11 -23.09 44.20
N ARG A 192 -17.94 -22.14 43.71
CA ARG A 192 -17.56 -21.03 42.80
C ARG A 192 -16.60 -20.00 43.44
N ALA A 193 -16.41 -20.03 44.76
CA ALA A 193 -15.57 -19.07 45.49
C ALA A 193 -14.06 -19.20 45.19
N VAL A 194 -13.61 -20.36 44.68
CA VAL A 194 -12.19 -20.61 44.37
C VAL A 194 -11.77 -19.91 43.07
N ASP A 195 -12.71 -19.69 42.14
CA ASP A 195 -12.44 -19.09 40.82
C ASP A 195 -12.02 -17.62 40.90
N GLN A 196 -12.45 -16.88 41.93
CA GLN A 196 -12.13 -15.46 42.08
C GLN A 196 -10.63 -15.20 42.32
N HIS A 197 -9.91 -16.20 42.85
CA HIS A 197 -8.48 -16.12 43.16
C HIS A 197 -7.59 -16.51 41.97
N LEU A 198 -8.17 -17.18 40.96
CA LEU A 198 -7.48 -17.53 39.72
C LEU A 198 -7.49 -16.31 38.82
N TRP A 199 -6.32 -15.77 38.53
CA TRP A 199 -6.18 -14.66 37.59
C TRP A 199 -4.85 -14.73 36.86
N GLY A 200 -4.87 -14.24 35.63
CA GLY A 200 -3.69 -14.08 34.78
C GLY A 200 -3.72 -12.70 34.16
N THR A 201 -2.56 -12.07 34.06
CA THR A 201 -2.40 -10.72 33.49
C THR A 201 -1.36 -10.77 32.39
N VAL A 202 -1.69 -10.18 31.24
CA VAL A 202 -0.69 -9.80 30.23
C VAL A 202 -0.39 -8.33 30.43
N HIS A 203 0.89 -8.01 30.56
CA HIS A 203 1.33 -6.63 30.73
C HIS A 203 1.52 -5.93 29.39
N SER A 204 1.14 -4.67 29.36
CA SER A 204 1.31 -3.70 28.28
C SER A 204 2.78 -3.48 27.89
N THR A 205 3.71 -3.85 28.79
CA THR A 205 5.17 -3.88 28.57
C THR A 205 5.66 -5.09 27.78
N THR A 206 4.76 -5.95 27.27
CA THR A 206 5.11 -7.02 26.33
C THR A 206 5.82 -6.46 25.11
N GLU A 207 6.98 -7.04 24.75
CA GLU A 207 7.88 -6.51 23.72
C GLU A 207 7.78 -7.32 22.43
N PHE A 208 7.70 -6.63 21.30
CA PHE A 208 7.73 -7.21 19.96
C PHE A 208 9.06 -6.86 19.28
N ASP A 209 9.64 -7.85 18.61
CA ASP A 209 10.75 -7.66 17.69
C ASP A 209 10.37 -8.27 16.34
N LEU A 210 9.97 -7.42 15.40
CA LEU A 210 9.50 -7.78 14.07
C LEU A 210 10.48 -7.26 13.02
N GLN A 211 11.18 -8.19 12.38
CA GLN A 211 12.08 -7.94 11.27
C GLN A 211 11.25 -7.91 9.99
N ARG A 212 11.14 -6.74 9.36
CA ARG A 212 10.32 -6.57 8.15
C ARG A 212 10.91 -5.54 7.20
N GLN A 213 10.48 -5.63 5.95
CA GLN A 213 10.82 -4.67 4.90
C GLN A 213 9.55 -4.25 4.16
N ALA A 214 9.45 -2.96 3.84
CA ALA A 214 8.42 -2.47 2.94
C ALA A 214 8.68 -2.96 1.50
N GLY A 215 7.68 -3.59 0.92
CA GLY A 215 7.65 -4.04 -0.47
C GLY A 215 6.46 -4.95 -0.72
N VAL A 216 5.70 -4.66 -1.78
CA VAL A 216 4.53 -5.44 -2.17
C VAL A 216 4.52 -5.71 -3.66
N GLU A 217 4.06 -6.89 -4.03
CA GLU A 217 3.85 -7.26 -5.43
C GLU A 217 2.55 -6.65 -5.95
N LEU A 218 2.70 -5.75 -6.92
CA LEU A 218 1.59 -5.14 -7.66
C LEU A 218 1.75 -5.40 -9.16
N PRO A 219 0.66 -5.47 -9.94
CA PRO A 219 -0.75 -5.25 -9.53
C PRO A 219 -1.36 -6.44 -8.78
N SER A 220 -2.24 -6.17 -7.80
CA SER A 220 -3.03 -7.18 -7.10
C SER A 220 -4.23 -6.56 -6.36
N LEU A 221 -5.44 -6.87 -6.85
CA LEU A 221 -6.73 -6.48 -6.28
C LEU A 221 -6.95 -7.04 -4.87
N GLU A 222 -6.18 -8.05 -4.45
CA GLU A 222 -6.17 -8.49 -3.05
C GLU A 222 -5.67 -7.37 -2.12
N ARG A 223 -4.70 -6.56 -2.57
CA ARG A 223 -4.15 -5.45 -1.77
C ARG A 223 -5.14 -4.30 -1.63
N LEU A 224 -6.04 -4.13 -2.61
CA LEU A 224 -7.14 -3.18 -2.56
C LEU A 224 -8.09 -3.45 -1.39
N GLN A 225 -8.20 -4.70 -0.92
CA GLN A 225 -9.04 -5.05 0.23
C GLN A 225 -8.64 -4.31 1.51
N ALA A 226 -7.35 -3.99 1.67
CA ALA A 226 -6.82 -3.17 2.76
C ALA A 226 -6.66 -1.69 2.36
N GLY A 227 -7.16 -1.29 1.19
CA GLY A 227 -7.02 0.05 0.62
C GLY A 227 -5.69 0.33 -0.06
N TYR A 228 -4.74 -0.61 -0.14
CA TYR A 228 -3.43 -0.34 -0.73
C TYR A 228 -3.45 -0.50 -2.26
N PRO A 229 -2.74 0.35 -3.04
CA PRO A 229 -1.97 1.54 -2.60
C PRO A 229 -2.81 2.82 -2.48
N PHE A 230 -4.11 2.79 -2.80
CA PHE A 230 -4.95 3.98 -2.92
C PHE A 230 -5.22 4.73 -1.61
N ALA A 231 -5.02 4.08 -0.47
CA ALA A 231 -5.09 4.63 0.88
C ALA A 231 -3.70 4.72 1.54
N ALA A 232 -2.62 4.73 0.74
CA ALA A 232 -1.27 5.07 1.19
C ALA A 232 -0.86 6.42 0.56
N PRO A 233 -0.80 7.54 1.30
CA PRO A 233 -1.15 7.73 2.70
C PRO A 233 -2.65 7.64 3.01
N GLN A 234 -2.99 7.48 4.29
CA GLN A 234 -4.36 7.28 4.76
C GLN A 234 -5.31 8.45 4.43
N ASP A 235 -4.80 9.67 4.24
CA ASP A 235 -5.64 10.82 3.84
C ASP A 235 -6.07 10.79 2.37
N LEU A 236 -5.66 9.78 1.60
CA LEU A 236 -5.96 9.62 0.17
C LEU A 236 -5.36 10.70 -0.74
N SER A 237 -4.45 11.54 -0.23
CA SER A 237 -3.85 12.68 -0.98
C SER A 237 -3.05 12.28 -2.22
N ARG A 238 -2.64 11.00 -2.32
CA ARG A 238 -1.95 10.43 -3.48
C ARG A 238 -2.85 9.67 -4.43
N THR A 239 -4.17 9.79 -4.27
CA THR A 239 -5.15 9.11 -5.11
C THR A 239 -6.06 10.11 -5.82
N ALA A 240 -6.32 9.86 -7.09
CA ALA A 240 -7.26 10.65 -7.89
C ALA A 240 -8.25 9.75 -8.63
N LEU A 241 -9.53 10.11 -8.55
CA LEU A 241 -10.60 9.52 -9.34
C LEU A 241 -10.67 10.23 -10.70
N VAL A 242 -10.83 9.48 -11.79
CA VAL A 242 -10.88 10.03 -13.15
C VAL A 242 -12.11 9.52 -13.87
N LEU A 243 -12.97 10.44 -14.34
CA LEU A 243 -14.19 10.15 -15.09
C LEU A 243 -14.07 10.58 -16.56
N PRO A 244 -14.98 10.13 -17.45
CA PRO A 244 -15.11 10.71 -18.78
C PRO A 244 -15.46 12.21 -18.72
N ASP A 245 -15.30 12.93 -19.83
CA ASP A 245 -15.58 14.38 -19.92
C ASP A 245 -17.06 14.75 -19.75
N ASP A 246 -17.96 13.77 -19.84
CA ASP A 246 -19.40 13.91 -19.65
C ASP A 246 -19.92 12.66 -18.93
N PRO A 247 -19.72 12.59 -17.59
CA PRO A 247 -20.00 11.40 -16.82
C PRO A 247 -21.52 11.12 -16.78
N SER A 248 -21.93 9.88 -17.03
CA SER A 248 -23.33 9.49 -16.87
C SER A 248 -23.72 9.34 -15.39
N PRO A 249 -25.02 9.35 -15.06
CA PRO A 249 -25.47 9.10 -13.68
C PRO A 249 -24.91 7.82 -13.08
N GLU A 250 -24.78 6.74 -13.85
CA GLU A 250 -24.22 5.48 -13.39
C GLU A 250 -22.71 5.59 -13.08
N GLU A 251 -21.97 6.37 -13.87
CA GLU A 251 -20.54 6.63 -13.63
C GLU A 251 -20.33 7.50 -12.37
N LEU A 252 -21.24 8.46 -12.12
CA LEU A 252 -21.26 9.24 -10.89
C LEU A 252 -21.63 8.41 -9.67
N SER A 253 -22.64 7.53 -9.77
CA SER A 253 -22.99 6.59 -8.69
C SER A 253 -21.84 5.67 -8.35
N LEU A 254 -21.16 5.10 -9.36
CA LEU A 254 -19.98 4.29 -9.15
C LEU A 254 -18.84 5.07 -8.47
N LEU A 255 -18.61 6.33 -8.86
CA LEU A 255 -17.63 7.19 -8.20
C LEU A 255 -17.92 7.35 -6.70
N LEU A 256 -19.19 7.59 -6.33
CA LEU A 256 -19.58 7.78 -4.94
C LEU A 256 -19.33 6.52 -4.11
N GLU A 257 -19.63 5.34 -4.66
CA GLU A 257 -19.42 4.04 -3.98
C GLU A 257 -17.93 3.72 -3.82
N VAL A 258 -17.11 4.06 -4.81
CA VAL A 258 -15.65 3.93 -4.70
C VAL A 258 -15.10 4.90 -3.64
N ALA A 259 -15.57 6.15 -3.62
CA ALA A 259 -15.17 7.13 -2.62
C ALA A 259 -15.59 6.70 -1.20
N GLU A 260 -16.81 6.18 -1.04
CA GLU A 260 -17.29 5.61 0.23
C GLU A 260 -16.41 4.44 0.66
N ARG A 261 -16.13 3.49 -0.24
CA ARG A 261 -15.28 2.33 0.04
C ARG A 261 -13.89 2.75 0.51
N LEU A 262 -13.24 3.70 -0.18
CA LEU A 262 -11.95 4.22 0.24
C LEU A 262 -12.03 4.95 1.59
N GLY A 263 -13.08 5.73 1.82
CA GLY A 263 -13.33 6.37 3.11
C GLY A 263 -13.49 5.38 4.26
N ARG A 264 -14.15 4.23 4.03
CA ARG A 264 -14.28 3.15 5.02
C ARG A 264 -12.96 2.41 5.29
N LEU A 265 -12.06 2.36 4.31
CA LEU A 265 -10.75 1.73 4.43
C LEU A 265 -9.70 2.66 5.05
N SER A 266 -9.88 3.97 4.88
CA SER A 266 -9.08 5.01 5.52
C SER A 266 -9.44 5.18 7.00
N ARG A 267 -8.42 5.42 7.82
CA ARG A 267 -8.56 5.84 9.23
C ARG A 267 -8.07 7.26 9.47
N SER A 268 -7.95 8.07 8.42
CA SER A 268 -7.43 9.44 8.55
C SER A 268 -8.44 10.38 9.21
N GLU A 269 -7.94 11.33 10.02
CA GLU A 269 -8.76 12.41 10.58
C GLU A 269 -9.15 13.48 9.54
N ALA A 270 -8.54 13.44 8.35
CA ALA A 270 -8.78 14.34 7.24
C ALA A 270 -8.60 13.62 5.90
N ILE A 271 -9.41 13.97 4.89
CA ILE A 271 -9.37 13.35 3.55
C ILE A 271 -9.04 14.40 2.49
N GLN A 272 -8.18 14.03 1.55
CA GLN A 272 -7.70 14.83 0.42
C GLN A 272 -7.85 14.06 -0.91
N LEU A 273 -8.96 13.33 -1.05
CA LEU A 273 -9.29 12.64 -2.29
C LEU A 273 -9.73 13.65 -3.36
N SER A 274 -9.16 13.53 -4.56
CA SER A 274 -9.48 14.39 -5.69
C SER A 274 -10.21 13.62 -6.79
N ALA A 275 -11.08 14.31 -7.53
CA ALA A 275 -11.79 13.75 -8.69
C ALA A 275 -11.69 14.72 -9.86
N TYR A 276 -11.45 14.17 -11.05
CA TYR A 276 -11.29 14.94 -12.28
C TYR A 276 -12.07 14.31 -13.42
N GLU A 277 -12.66 15.15 -14.26
CA GLU A 277 -12.95 14.76 -15.63
C GLU A 277 -11.65 14.62 -16.42
N LYS A 278 -11.64 13.75 -17.42
CA LYS A 278 -10.43 13.45 -18.19
C LYS A 278 -9.80 14.70 -18.83
N ARG A 279 -10.60 15.64 -19.35
CA ARG A 279 -10.16 16.91 -19.94
C ARG A 279 -9.45 17.84 -18.97
N ASP A 280 -9.79 17.77 -17.69
CA ASP A 280 -9.30 18.67 -16.65
C ASP A 280 -8.24 18.02 -15.76
N LEU A 281 -7.86 16.77 -16.03
CA LEU A 281 -6.84 16.04 -15.28
C LEU A 281 -5.45 16.67 -15.51
N PRO A 282 -4.81 17.23 -14.46
CA PRO A 282 -3.48 17.82 -14.60
C PRO A 282 -2.40 16.76 -14.82
N ASP A 283 -1.42 17.04 -15.68
CA ASP A 283 -0.25 16.15 -15.90
C ASP A 283 0.46 15.77 -14.59
N PRO A 284 0.73 16.70 -13.65
CA PRO A 284 1.38 16.34 -12.38
C PRO A 284 0.58 15.34 -11.54
N VAL A 285 -0.76 15.40 -11.59
CA VAL A 285 -1.63 14.44 -10.89
C VAL A 285 -1.56 13.09 -11.59
N ARG A 286 -1.69 13.06 -12.93
CA ARG A 286 -1.59 11.83 -13.73
C ARG A 286 -0.26 11.09 -13.48
N ASP A 287 0.84 11.83 -13.39
CA ASP A 287 2.18 11.26 -13.33
C ASP A 287 2.58 10.86 -11.89
N ASN A 288 1.97 11.45 -10.85
CA ASN A 288 2.39 11.25 -9.46
C ASN A 288 1.35 10.63 -8.53
N ALA A 289 0.07 10.54 -8.92
CA ALA A 289 -0.98 9.90 -8.13
C ALA A 289 -1.24 8.45 -8.57
N HIS A 290 -1.79 7.64 -7.67
CA HIS A 290 -2.52 6.44 -8.04
C HIS A 290 -3.87 6.87 -8.64
N LEU A 291 -4.21 6.30 -9.79
CA LEU A 291 -5.40 6.70 -10.53
C LEU A 291 -6.46 5.62 -10.43
N ILE A 292 -7.70 6.02 -10.16
CA ILE A 292 -8.86 5.15 -10.28
C ILE A 292 -9.73 5.71 -11.40
N ALA A 293 -9.67 5.08 -12.56
CA ALA A 293 -10.38 5.51 -13.75
C ALA A 293 -11.67 4.73 -13.93
N LEU A 294 -12.77 5.45 -14.12
CA LEU A 294 -14.11 4.88 -14.24
C LEU A 294 -14.69 5.22 -15.61
N GLY A 295 -15.49 4.31 -16.17
CA GLY A 295 -16.31 4.62 -17.33
C GLY A 295 -16.68 3.43 -18.19
N SER A 296 -17.71 3.59 -19.02
CA SER A 296 -18.00 2.62 -20.07
C SER A 296 -16.83 2.48 -21.05
N ARG A 297 -16.61 1.29 -21.63
CA ARG A 297 -15.49 1.02 -22.55
C ARG A 297 -15.38 2.03 -23.69
N ALA A 298 -16.51 2.50 -24.22
CA ALA A 298 -16.57 3.47 -25.31
C ALA A 298 -16.12 4.89 -24.89
N ARG A 299 -16.32 5.25 -23.62
CA ARG A 299 -16.03 6.59 -23.06
C ARG A 299 -14.93 6.58 -21.99
N PHE A 300 -14.23 5.47 -21.83
CA PHE A 300 -13.23 5.30 -20.77
C PHE A 300 -12.10 6.36 -20.89
N PRO A 301 -11.66 6.98 -19.77
CA PRO A 301 -10.68 8.08 -19.77
C PRO A 301 -9.31 7.77 -20.40
N PHE A 302 -8.88 6.51 -20.34
CA PHE A 302 -7.58 6.05 -20.81
C PHE A 302 -7.72 4.86 -21.75
N LYS A 303 -8.26 5.11 -22.96
CA LYS A 303 -8.58 4.05 -23.94
C LYS A 303 -7.35 3.23 -24.32
N GLU A 304 -6.19 3.88 -24.39
CA GLU A 304 -4.91 3.25 -24.70
C GLU A 304 -4.55 2.19 -23.64
N SER A 305 -4.91 2.43 -22.37
CA SER A 305 -4.67 1.50 -21.27
C SER A 305 -5.57 0.26 -21.34
N LEU A 306 -6.76 0.37 -21.95
CA LEU A 306 -7.63 -0.77 -22.25
C LEU A 306 -7.06 -1.63 -23.38
N GLU A 307 -6.29 -1.05 -24.29
CA GLU A 307 -5.71 -1.73 -25.45
C GLU A 307 -4.33 -2.34 -25.14
N THR A 308 -3.60 -1.84 -24.14
CA THR A 308 -2.37 -2.46 -23.66
C THR A 308 -2.62 -3.77 -22.90
N GLY A 309 -2.05 -4.85 -23.44
CA GLY A 309 -2.24 -6.23 -22.97
C GLY A 309 -3.33 -6.96 -23.74
N ASN A 310 -3.49 -8.28 -23.54
CA ASN A 310 -4.49 -9.12 -24.23
C ASN A 310 -5.95 -8.81 -23.80
N PHE A 311 -6.33 -7.55 -23.58
CA PHE A 311 -7.68 -7.16 -23.20
C PHE A 311 -8.54 -6.89 -24.44
N ALA A 312 -8.78 -7.94 -25.22
CA ALA A 312 -10.06 -8.03 -25.91
C ALA A 312 -11.00 -8.76 -24.94
N LEU A 313 -12.08 -8.13 -24.47
CA LEU A 313 -13.17 -8.83 -23.77
C LEU A 313 -13.58 -10.12 -24.54
N GLY A 314 -13.53 -10.08 -25.88
CA GLY A 314 -13.73 -11.25 -26.74
C GLY A 314 -12.63 -12.32 -26.76
N SER A 315 -11.49 -12.10 -26.09
CA SER A 315 -10.39 -13.06 -25.87
C SER A 315 -10.36 -13.61 -24.45
N LEU A 316 -11.03 -12.94 -23.49
CA LEU A 316 -11.26 -13.45 -22.14
C LEU A 316 -12.22 -14.65 -22.15
N TRP A 317 -13.09 -14.73 -23.16
CA TRP A 317 -14.11 -15.77 -23.28
C TRP A 317 -13.75 -16.91 -24.24
N LYS A 318 -12.49 -17.05 -24.65
CA LYS A 318 -12.02 -18.28 -25.30
C LYS A 318 -11.83 -19.38 -24.25
N ARG A 319 -12.93 -20.03 -23.85
CA ARG A 319 -12.86 -21.32 -23.15
C ARG A 319 -12.41 -22.38 -24.15
N GLN A 320 -11.15 -22.77 -24.12
CA GLN A 320 -10.64 -23.90 -24.92
C GLN A 320 -10.68 -25.17 -24.06
N ARG A 321 -11.69 -26.03 -24.31
CA ARG A 321 -11.71 -27.44 -23.91
C ARG A 321 -11.98 -28.24 -25.17
N ASP A 322 -11.08 -29.16 -25.49
CA ASP A 322 -11.24 -30.19 -26.53
C ASP A 322 -11.96 -29.72 -27.81
N ALA A 323 -11.20 -29.04 -28.68
CA ALA A 323 -11.57 -28.65 -30.04
C ALA A 323 -12.86 -27.82 -30.24
N SER A 324 -13.47 -27.30 -29.19
CA SER A 324 -14.72 -26.51 -29.27
C SER A 324 -14.50 -25.07 -28.81
N GLU A 325 -14.58 -24.11 -29.74
CA GLU A 325 -14.60 -22.67 -29.41
C GLU A 325 -16.05 -22.23 -29.15
N LEU A 326 -16.40 -21.97 -27.88
CA LEU A 326 -17.68 -21.35 -27.51
C LEU A 326 -17.47 -19.88 -27.15
N ARG A 327 -18.08 -18.98 -27.93
CA ARG A 327 -18.28 -17.56 -27.57
C ARG A 327 -19.69 -17.42 -27.00
N THR A 328 -19.79 -17.11 -25.71
CA THR A 328 -21.01 -16.56 -25.13
C THR A 328 -20.67 -15.18 -24.62
N LEU A 329 -21.21 -14.12 -25.23
CA LEU A 329 -21.10 -12.76 -24.74
C LEU A 329 -22.28 -12.47 -23.80
N PRO A 330 -22.07 -12.22 -22.49
CA PRO A 330 -22.99 -11.39 -21.76
C PRO A 330 -22.51 -9.94 -21.91
N ASP A 331 -23.25 -9.12 -22.65
CA ASP A 331 -22.96 -7.69 -22.84
C ASP A 331 -23.03 -6.88 -21.52
N ALA A 332 -23.41 -7.52 -20.41
CA ALA A 332 -23.59 -6.93 -19.09
C ALA A 332 -22.45 -7.21 -18.10
N GLU A 333 -21.28 -7.70 -18.53
CA GLU A 333 -20.15 -7.91 -17.61
C GLU A 333 -19.46 -6.61 -17.19
N GLY A 334 -19.14 -6.54 -15.89
CA GLY A 334 -18.29 -5.52 -15.30
C GLY A 334 -16.84 -6.00 -15.18
N VAL A 335 -15.88 -5.09 -15.25
CA VAL A 335 -14.46 -5.39 -15.13
C VAL A 335 -13.80 -4.44 -14.14
N ILE A 336 -13.07 -5.03 -13.20
CA ILE A 336 -12.13 -4.35 -12.32
C ILE A 336 -10.74 -4.84 -12.69
N ARG A 337 -9.84 -3.94 -13.04
CA ARG A 337 -8.47 -4.32 -13.40
C ARG A 337 -7.47 -3.35 -12.82
N GLU A 338 -6.45 -3.89 -12.19
CA GLU A 338 -5.32 -3.13 -11.70
C GLU A 338 -4.12 -3.32 -12.64
N VAL A 339 -3.47 -2.22 -13.00
CA VAL A 339 -2.24 -2.22 -13.80
C VAL A 339 -1.24 -1.22 -13.24
N ILE A 340 0.04 -1.42 -13.56
CA ILE A 340 1.04 -0.37 -13.35
C ILE A 340 0.71 0.81 -14.25
N SER A 341 0.79 2.02 -13.70
CA SER A 341 0.52 3.24 -14.43
C SER A 341 1.47 3.35 -15.64
N PRO A 342 0.94 3.57 -16.87
CA PRO A 342 1.77 3.76 -18.06
C PRO A 342 2.74 4.93 -17.96
N TRP A 343 2.41 5.93 -17.13
CA TRP A 343 3.17 7.17 -16.98
C TRP A 343 4.22 7.09 -15.88
N ASN A 344 3.97 6.28 -14.84
CA ASN A 344 4.88 6.13 -13.71
C ASN A 344 4.90 4.69 -13.18
N ARG A 345 6.09 4.09 -13.13
CA ARG A 345 6.29 2.69 -12.74
C ARG A 345 6.07 2.43 -11.24
N ASP A 346 6.06 3.48 -10.43
CA ASP A 346 5.80 3.42 -8.99
C ASP A 346 4.35 3.76 -8.65
N ARG A 347 3.50 3.93 -9.67
CA ARG A 347 2.07 4.22 -9.53
C ARG A 347 1.22 3.15 -10.17
N VAL A 348 -0.04 3.13 -9.77
CA VAL A 348 -1.02 2.13 -10.18
C VAL A 348 -2.22 2.84 -10.78
N LEU A 349 -2.78 2.23 -11.82
CA LEU A 349 -4.05 2.57 -12.41
C LEU A 349 -5.05 1.44 -12.13
N LEU A 350 -6.10 1.73 -11.37
CA LEU A 350 -7.28 0.87 -11.23
C LEU A 350 -8.32 1.28 -12.26
N MET A 351 -8.75 0.33 -13.07
CA MET A 351 -9.67 0.52 -14.17
C MET A 351 -11.00 -0.14 -13.82
N LEU A 352 -12.05 0.66 -13.77
CA LEU A 352 -13.42 0.26 -13.47
C LEU A 352 -14.27 0.50 -14.71
N SER A 353 -14.58 -0.57 -15.46
CA SER A 353 -15.18 -0.45 -16.78
C SER A 353 -16.17 -1.56 -17.10
N ALA A 354 -17.12 -1.27 -17.97
CA ALA A 354 -18.02 -2.26 -18.55
C ALA A 354 -18.39 -1.90 -20.00
N GLN A 355 -19.02 -2.83 -20.73
CA GLN A 355 -19.54 -2.55 -22.08
C GLN A 355 -20.87 -1.79 -22.04
N THR A 356 -21.67 -2.03 -21.00
CA THR A 356 -23.02 -1.50 -20.84
C THR A 356 -23.20 -0.85 -19.45
N PRO A 357 -24.22 0.01 -19.26
CA PRO A 357 -24.53 0.59 -17.96
C PRO A 357 -24.83 -0.45 -16.88
N SER A 358 -25.52 -1.55 -17.23
CA SER A 358 -25.79 -2.64 -16.28
C SER A 358 -24.51 -3.33 -15.80
N GLY A 359 -23.50 -3.48 -16.67
CA GLY A 359 -22.20 -3.98 -16.26
C GLY A 359 -21.44 -3.02 -15.34
N LEU A 360 -21.60 -1.71 -15.50
CA LEU A 360 -21.05 -0.73 -14.54
C LEU A 360 -21.75 -0.85 -13.18
N GLY A 361 -23.06 -1.07 -13.16
CA GLY A 361 -23.81 -1.37 -11.92
C GLY A 361 -23.25 -2.60 -11.19
N ARG A 362 -22.81 -3.63 -11.92
CA ARG A 362 -22.13 -4.79 -11.30
C ARG A 362 -20.78 -4.44 -10.68
N VAL A 363 -20.02 -3.53 -11.29
CA VAL A 363 -18.79 -3.01 -10.69
C VAL A 363 -19.13 -2.22 -9.42
N GLN A 364 -20.18 -1.41 -9.47
CA GLN A 364 -20.68 -0.65 -8.33
C GLN A 364 -21.03 -1.57 -7.15
N ASP A 365 -21.72 -2.68 -7.41
CA ASP A 365 -22.06 -3.68 -6.40
C ASP A 365 -20.84 -4.26 -5.68
N VAL A 366 -19.71 -4.43 -6.38
CA VAL A 366 -18.48 -4.90 -5.74
C VAL A 366 -17.94 -3.88 -4.74
N PHE A 367 -18.03 -2.58 -5.03
CA PHE A 367 -17.56 -1.55 -4.10
C PHE A 367 -18.54 -1.28 -2.97
N SER A 368 -19.85 -1.40 -3.20
CA SER A 368 -20.86 -1.18 -2.15
C SER A 368 -20.98 -2.36 -1.18
N ARG A 369 -20.66 -3.59 -1.62
CA ARG A 369 -20.91 -4.82 -0.84
C ARG A 369 -19.62 -5.47 -0.33
N ASP A 370 -19.49 -5.56 0.98
CA ASP A 370 -18.32 -6.17 1.65
C ASP A 370 -18.09 -7.62 1.21
N GLY A 371 -19.17 -8.41 1.10
CA GLY A 371 -19.11 -9.81 0.70
C GLY A 371 -18.47 -10.02 -0.68
N LEU A 372 -18.63 -9.09 -1.62
CA LEU A 372 -18.01 -9.16 -2.94
C LEU A 372 -16.62 -8.52 -2.93
N PHE A 373 -16.46 -7.36 -2.28
CA PHE A 373 -15.21 -6.62 -2.21
C PHE A 373 -14.05 -7.46 -1.64
N PHE A 374 -14.29 -8.20 -0.55
CA PHE A 374 -13.27 -9.03 0.10
C PHE A 374 -12.99 -10.35 -0.62
N GLN A 375 -13.64 -10.62 -1.76
CA GLN A 375 -13.29 -11.75 -2.64
C GLN A 375 -12.28 -11.35 -3.72
N LEU A 376 -11.98 -10.05 -3.90
CA LEU A 376 -11.10 -9.55 -4.94
C LEU A 376 -9.69 -10.16 -4.85
N GLN A 377 -9.22 -10.76 -5.95
CA GLN A 377 -7.94 -11.45 -6.03
C GLN A 377 -7.28 -11.20 -7.39
N LYS A 378 -5.97 -11.49 -7.48
CA LYS A 378 -5.15 -11.34 -8.70
C LYS A 378 -5.20 -9.91 -9.24
N ASP A 379 -4.97 -9.67 -10.53
CA ASP A 379 -4.93 -8.31 -11.10
C ASP A 379 -6.21 -7.89 -11.83
N THR A 380 -7.08 -8.85 -12.19
CA THR A 380 -8.29 -8.61 -12.97
C THR A 380 -9.44 -9.45 -12.42
N ALA A 381 -10.57 -8.79 -12.14
CA ALA A 381 -11.83 -9.43 -11.79
C ALA A 381 -12.87 -9.13 -12.88
N LEU A 382 -13.46 -10.19 -13.44
CA LEU A 382 -14.65 -10.12 -14.28
C LEU A 382 -15.86 -10.42 -13.42
N ILE A 383 -16.87 -9.56 -13.53
CA ILE A 383 -18.06 -9.60 -12.69
C ILE A 383 -19.26 -9.85 -13.60
N SER A 384 -19.87 -11.01 -13.42
CA SER A 384 -21.13 -11.34 -14.03
C SER A 384 -22.18 -11.60 -12.95
N ALA A 385 -23.45 -11.42 -13.30
CA ALA A 385 -24.58 -11.82 -12.47
C ALA A 385 -25.29 -12.99 -13.14
N LYS A 386 -25.69 -13.98 -12.35
CA LYS A 386 -26.43 -15.17 -12.79
C LYS A 386 -27.88 -14.81 -13.15
N GLU A 387 -28.40 -13.75 -12.53
CA GLU A 387 -29.74 -13.22 -12.76
C GLU A 387 -29.68 -11.80 -13.35
N ILE A 388 -30.80 -11.36 -13.96
CA ILE A 388 -30.91 -10.04 -14.61
C ILE A 388 -30.94 -8.91 -13.56
N ASP A 389 -31.50 -9.20 -12.37
CA ASP A 389 -31.57 -8.29 -11.22
C ASP A 389 -31.14 -9.06 -9.97
N PRO A 390 -29.82 -9.20 -9.72
CA PRO A 390 -29.30 -9.97 -8.61
C PRO A 390 -29.73 -9.36 -7.27
N SER A 391 -30.08 -10.20 -6.30
CA SER A 391 -30.45 -9.73 -4.97
C SER A 391 -29.31 -8.94 -4.34
N PRO A 392 -29.59 -7.78 -3.71
CA PRO A 392 -28.60 -7.02 -2.94
C PRO A 392 -27.86 -7.85 -1.88
N ASN A 393 -28.52 -8.89 -1.35
CA ASN A 393 -28.10 -9.61 -0.16
C ASN A 393 -27.56 -11.02 -0.39
N ASP A 394 -27.55 -11.52 -1.64
CA ASP A 394 -27.05 -12.87 -1.94
C ASP A 394 -25.75 -12.81 -2.78
N PRO A 395 -24.57 -13.04 -2.17
CA PRO A 395 -23.30 -13.11 -2.90
C PRO A 395 -23.26 -14.23 -3.95
N GLN A 396 -24.14 -15.24 -3.85
CA GLN A 396 -24.19 -16.35 -4.81
C GLN A 396 -24.82 -15.96 -6.14
N ASP A 397 -25.50 -14.81 -6.22
CA ASP A 397 -26.10 -14.29 -7.45
C ASP A 397 -25.04 -13.73 -8.41
N TYR A 398 -23.80 -13.56 -7.93
CA TYR A 398 -22.66 -13.10 -8.72
C TYR A 398 -21.73 -14.26 -9.06
N ASP A 399 -21.06 -14.15 -10.20
CA ASP A 399 -19.94 -14.99 -10.58
C ASP A 399 -18.73 -14.09 -10.85
N LEU A 400 -17.69 -14.27 -10.02
CA LEU A 400 -16.45 -13.51 -10.02
C LEU A 400 -15.34 -14.37 -10.60
N GLU A 401 -14.89 -14.05 -11.81
CA GLU A 401 -13.77 -14.72 -12.45
C GLU A 401 -12.49 -13.89 -12.28
N PHE A 402 -11.47 -14.47 -11.62
CA PHE A 402 -10.19 -13.82 -11.39
C PHE A 402 -9.12 -14.31 -12.34
N VAL A 403 -8.47 -13.38 -13.04
CA VAL A 403 -7.41 -13.67 -14.01
C VAL A 403 -6.13 -12.93 -13.62
N SER A 404 -4.98 -13.54 -13.90
CA SER A 404 -3.67 -12.86 -13.85
C SER A 404 -3.21 -12.63 -15.28
N ARG A 405 -3.09 -11.37 -15.69
CA ARG A 405 -2.68 -10.98 -17.05
C ARG A 405 -1.53 -9.98 -17.08
N ALA A 406 -1.06 -9.51 -15.93
CA ALA A 406 0.11 -8.66 -15.83
C ALA A 406 1.36 -9.45 -16.28
N PRO A 407 2.14 -8.93 -17.24
CA PRO A 407 3.30 -9.65 -17.77
C PRO A 407 4.40 -9.86 -16.72
N GLN A 408 4.50 -9.00 -15.70
CA GLN A 408 5.36 -9.15 -14.53
C GLN A 408 4.75 -8.41 -13.33
N GLN A 409 4.67 -9.07 -12.17
CA GLN A 409 4.44 -8.41 -10.88
C GLN A 409 5.73 -7.66 -10.48
N ARG A 410 5.60 -6.44 -9.97
CA ARG A 410 6.70 -5.64 -9.48
C ARG A 410 6.58 -5.40 -8.00
N GLN A 411 7.72 -5.49 -7.32
CA GLN A 411 7.83 -5.07 -5.93
C GLN A 411 7.88 -3.53 -5.90
N ILE A 412 6.76 -2.90 -5.53
CA ILE A 412 6.71 -1.46 -5.30
C ILE A 412 6.93 -1.22 -3.80
N SER A 413 7.85 -0.31 -3.48
CA SER A 413 8.07 0.15 -2.11
C SER A 413 7.93 1.67 -2.06
N GLU A 414 6.89 2.17 -1.40
CA GLU A 414 6.60 3.59 -1.12
C GLU A 414 7.60 4.22 -0.12
N ILE A 415 8.87 3.78 -0.14
CA ILE A 415 9.91 4.27 0.76
C ILE A 415 10.41 5.62 0.24
N SER A 416 10.51 6.63 1.12
CA SER A 416 11.06 7.93 0.73
C SER A 416 12.48 7.78 0.16
N SER A 417 12.86 8.61 -0.84
CA SER A 417 14.16 8.50 -1.52
C SER A 417 15.37 8.55 -0.55
N GLY A 418 15.23 9.18 0.62
CA GLY A 418 16.26 9.22 1.66
C GLY A 418 16.44 7.91 2.44
N GLU A 419 15.39 7.11 2.57
CA GLU A 419 15.42 5.80 3.23
C GLU A 419 15.90 4.69 2.30
N GLN A 420 15.60 4.80 1.00
CA GLN A 420 16.23 3.97 -0.03
C GLN A 420 17.76 4.13 -0.01
N LEU A 421 18.27 5.35 0.14
CA LEU A 421 19.70 5.65 0.25
C LEU A 421 20.31 5.04 1.52
N LYS A 422 19.67 5.22 2.68
CA LYS A 422 20.11 4.60 3.95
C LYS A 422 20.11 3.07 3.89
N ARG A 423 19.16 2.46 3.18
CA ARG A 423 19.09 1.01 2.94
C ARG A 423 20.24 0.54 2.06
N ALA A 424 20.59 1.27 0.99
CA ALA A 424 21.76 0.98 0.17
C ALA A 424 23.08 1.05 0.96
N PHE A 425 23.21 2.02 1.88
CA PHE A 425 24.39 2.16 2.74
C PHE A 425 24.49 1.12 3.86
N ARG A 426 23.37 0.57 4.34
CA ARG A 426 23.36 -0.44 5.43
C ARG A 426 23.63 -1.86 4.93
N GLY A 427 23.40 -2.15 3.64
CA GLY A 427 23.53 -3.50 3.05
C GLY A 427 24.75 -3.73 2.13
N GLY A 428 25.59 -2.72 1.86
CA GLY A 428 26.56 -2.79 0.77
C GLY A 428 28.02 -2.58 1.17
N TRP A 429 28.78 -3.67 1.36
CA TRP A 429 30.25 -3.66 1.25
C TRP A 429 30.71 -3.12 -0.14
N LEU A 430 29.81 -3.18 -1.12
CA LEU A 430 29.95 -2.69 -2.49
C LEU A 430 30.20 -1.17 -2.64
N PHE A 431 29.86 -0.34 -1.65
CA PHE A 431 30.18 1.10 -1.69
C PHE A 431 31.57 1.44 -1.13
N LEU A 432 32.22 0.50 -0.43
CA LEU A 432 33.58 0.74 0.07
C LEU A 432 34.60 0.82 -1.07
N ILE A 433 34.43 0.00 -2.13
CA ILE A 433 35.38 -0.02 -3.24
C ILE A 433 35.35 1.31 -4.02
N PRO A 434 34.20 1.81 -4.52
CA PRO A 434 34.14 3.12 -5.17
C PRO A 434 34.49 4.27 -4.21
N GLY A 435 34.06 4.18 -2.94
CA GLY A 435 34.38 5.19 -1.93
C GLY A 435 35.88 5.32 -1.68
N LEU A 436 36.61 4.20 -1.65
CA LEU A 436 38.07 4.20 -1.52
C LEU A 436 38.75 4.87 -2.73
N PHE A 437 38.26 4.62 -3.95
CA PHE A 437 38.78 5.28 -5.15
C PHE A 437 38.55 6.79 -5.14
N VAL A 438 37.39 7.26 -4.67
CA VAL A 438 37.11 8.69 -4.53
C VAL A 438 38.02 9.33 -3.48
N VAL A 439 38.20 8.70 -2.32
CA VAL A 439 39.11 9.20 -1.27
C VAL A 439 40.56 9.20 -1.74
N ALA A 440 41.00 8.17 -2.48
CA ALA A 440 42.34 8.11 -3.06
C ALA A 440 42.55 9.20 -4.13
N ALA A 441 41.55 9.47 -4.97
CA ALA A 441 41.61 10.53 -5.97
C ALA A 441 41.67 11.93 -5.33
N ILE A 442 40.92 12.17 -4.25
CA ILE A 442 40.99 13.40 -3.47
C ILE A 442 42.36 13.54 -2.80
N GLY A 443 42.87 12.47 -2.18
CA GLY A 443 44.21 12.44 -1.59
C GLY A 443 45.31 12.71 -2.62
N TYR A 444 45.19 12.13 -3.81
CA TYR A 444 46.10 12.37 -4.93
C TYR A 444 46.05 13.82 -5.42
N GLY A 445 44.85 14.41 -5.53
CA GLY A 445 44.68 15.83 -5.87
C GLY A 445 45.32 16.76 -4.85
N ILE A 446 45.12 16.50 -3.56
CA ILE A 446 45.75 17.28 -2.48
C ILE A 446 47.28 17.14 -2.53
N ALA A 447 47.80 15.92 -2.75
CA ALA A 447 49.23 15.68 -2.87
C ALA A 447 49.87 16.40 -4.08
N GLN A 448 49.21 16.38 -5.25
CA GLN A 448 49.64 17.11 -6.45
C GLN A 448 49.66 18.62 -6.23
N THR A 449 48.65 19.15 -5.53
CA THR A 449 48.57 20.58 -5.19
C THR A 449 49.66 20.99 -4.18
N TYR A 450 50.06 20.06 -3.31
CA TYR A 450 51.16 20.28 -2.37
C TYR A 450 52.52 20.24 -3.08
N LEU A 451 52.75 19.27 -3.96
CA LEU A 451 54.02 19.11 -4.70
C LEU A 451 54.27 20.26 -5.68
N THR A 452 53.24 20.76 -6.36
CA THR A 452 53.37 21.90 -7.28
C THR A 452 53.69 23.23 -6.58
N ARG A 453 53.39 23.36 -5.28
CA ARG A 453 53.80 24.52 -4.47
C ARG A 453 55.27 24.52 -4.05
N PHE A 454 55.96 23.38 -4.14
CA PHE A 454 57.36 23.24 -3.68
C PHE A 454 58.35 22.89 -4.80
N ALA A 455 57.92 22.89 -6.08
CA ALA A 455 58.83 22.73 -7.20
C ALA A 455 59.56 24.07 -7.48
N PRO A 456 60.89 24.16 -7.32
CA PRO A 456 61.63 25.36 -7.66
C PRO A 456 61.71 25.51 -9.18
N ALA A 457 61.38 26.70 -9.68
CA ALA A 457 61.55 27.06 -11.08
C ALA A 457 63.06 27.10 -11.41
N SER A 458 63.49 26.30 -12.37
CA SER A 458 64.81 26.44 -12.99
C SER A 458 64.72 27.46 -14.12
N GLU A 459 65.42 28.56 -13.90
CA GLU A 459 65.65 29.71 -14.77
C GLU A 459 66.81 29.38 -15.73
N GLU A 460 66.64 29.57 -17.05
CA GLU A 460 67.78 29.75 -17.95
C GLU A 460 67.39 30.65 -19.14
N ASP A 461 68.34 31.53 -19.48
CA ASP A 461 68.21 32.88 -20.01
C ASP A 461 68.71 33.00 -21.47
N ALA A 462 68.35 34.14 -22.10
CA ALA A 462 68.99 34.80 -23.27
C ALA A 462 69.01 34.10 -24.65
N GLY A 463 68.79 34.73 -25.80
CA GLY A 463 68.66 36.11 -26.26
C GLY A 463 68.53 36.14 -27.81
N PRO A 464 68.29 37.30 -28.46
CA PRO A 464 67.58 37.41 -29.75
C PRO A 464 68.44 37.90 -30.95
N GLU A 465 68.01 37.67 -32.20
CA GLU A 465 68.45 38.47 -33.37
C GLU A 465 67.47 38.44 -34.58
N THR A 466 66.91 39.63 -34.89
CA THR A 466 66.56 40.28 -36.18
C THR A 466 66.05 39.51 -37.43
N GLY A 467 64.89 39.95 -37.99
CA GLY A 467 64.27 39.51 -39.27
C GLY A 467 64.83 40.20 -40.55
N PRO A 468 64.07 40.49 -41.64
CA PRO A 468 62.72 40.06 -42.10
C PRO A 468 62.70 39.63 -43.62
N GLU A 469 61.53 39.68 -44.30
CA GLU A 469 61.23 39.52 -45.76
C GLU A 469 61.11 38.06 -46.29
N THR A 470 60.23 37.64 -47.21
CA THR A 470 59.25 38.21 -48.17
C THR A 470 58.22 37.09 -48.55
N GLY A 471 57.10 37.45 -49.20
CA GLY A 471 55.96 36.57 -49.51
C GLY A 471 56.10 35.64 -50.75
N PRO A 472 55.01 35.39 -51.50
CA PRO A 472 54.33 34.08 -51.60
C PRO A 472 54.34 33.49 -53.03
N GLU A 473 53.91 32.22 -53.23
CA GLU A 473 53.31 31.67 -54.48
C GLU A 473 52.92 30.18 -54.32
N THR A 474 51.62 29.84 -54.40
CA THR A 474 50.88 29.13 -55.48
C THR A 474 50.87 27.59 -55.43
N GLY A 475 49.66 27.00 -55.48
CA GLY A 475 49.41 25.60 -55.90
C GLY A 475 49.56 25.44 -57.43
N PRO A 476 48.96 24.43 -58.11
CA PRO A 476 47.88 23.52 -57.69
C PRO A 476 48.03 22.05 -58.23
N GLU A 477 46.91 21.29 -58.21
CA GLU A 477 46.58 20.11 -59.05
C GLU A 477 47.29 18.77 -58.73
N THR A 478 46.71 17.56 -58.79
CA THR A 478 45.49 16.99 -59.40
C THR A 478 45.32 15.54 -58.87
N GLY A 479 44.08 15.01 -58.77
CA GLY A 479 43.81 13.55 -58.70
C GLY A 479 44.04 12.86 -60.07
N PRO A 480 43.66 11.58 -60.32
CA PRO A 480 42.61 10.79 -59.66
C PRO A 480 42.92 9.28 -59.41
N ASP A 481 41.96 8.60 -58.77
CA ASP A 481 41.68 7.14 -58.67
C ASP A 481 41.68 6.41 -60.06
N PRO A 482 41.72 5.05 -60.24
CA PRO A 482 40.81 4.09 -59.57
C PRO A 482 41.26 2.60 -59.35
N ALA A 483 40.58 1.94 -58.40
CA ALA A 483 40.07 0.55 -58.32
C ALA A 483 40.69 -0.64 -59.12
N VAL A 484 41.01 -1.76 -58.43
CA VAL A 484 40.73 -3.17 -58.89
C VAL A 484 40.54 -4.17 -57.71
N ARG A 485 39.33 -4.76 -57.69
CA ARG A 485 38.79 -6.10 -57.30
C ARG A 485 39.65 -7.29 -56.78
N SER A 486 38.92 -8.14 -56.03
CA SER A 486 38.86 -9.65 -55.98
C SER A 486 39.50 -10.32 -54.74
N LEU A 487 39.04 -11.44 -54.14
CA LEU A 487 37.89 -12.37 -54.26
C LEU A 487 38.00 -13.43 -53.09
N ILE A 488 36.87 -14.00 -52.61
CA ILE A 488 36.69 -15.41 -52.09
C ILE A 488 37.18 -15.72 -50.64
N THR A 489 36.57 -16.48 -49.70
CA THR A 489 35.56 -17.59 -49.56
C THR A 489 34.98 -17.52 -48.12
N SER A 490 33.69 -17.67 -47.80
CA SER A 490 32.82 -18.87 -47.73
C SER A 490 33.21 -19.96 -46.71
N GLY A 491 32.33 -20.23 -45.73
CA GLY A 491 32.34 -21.40 -44.84
C GLY A 491 31.26 -21.30 -43.74
N ALA A 492 30.13 -21.96 -43.94
CA ALA A 492 28.93 -21.97 -43.07
C ALA A 492 28.70 -23.40 -42.45
N PRO A 493 27.59 -23.72 -41.74
CA PRO A 493 27.61 -24.32 -40.39
C PRO A 493 26.94 -25.72 -40.29
N ALA A 494 26.89 -26.33 -39.09
CA ALA A 494 26.00 -27.47 -38.79
C ALA A 494 25.84 -27.74 -37.25
N PRO A 495 24.76 -28.45 -36.80
CA PRO A 495 24.05 -28.21 -35.53
C PRO A 495 23.83 -29.47 -34.65
N ALA A 496 22.78 -29.42 -33.79
CA ALA A 496 22.05 -30.51 -33.08
C ALA A 496 22.56 -30.85 -31.64
N GLU A 497 21.76 -31.26 -30.66
CA GLU A 497 20.31 -31.55 -30.50
C GLU A 497 20.03 -31.68 -28.99
N GLU A 498 18.75 -31.56 -28.62
CA GLU A 498 18.13 -31.80 -27.32
C GLU A 498 18.10 -33.32 -26.96
N PRO A 499 17.83 -33.69 -25.69
CA PRO A 499 16.44 -33.81 -25.22
C PRO A 499 16.16 -33.24 -23.82
#